data_AF-A0A2P4Y9T4-F1
#
_entry.id   AF-A0A2P4Y9T4-F1
#
_cell.length_a   1.000
_cell.length_b   1.000
_cell.length_c   1.000
_cell.angle_alpha   90.00
_cell.angle_beta   90.00
_cell.angle_gamma   90.00
#
_symmetry.space_group_name_H-M   'P 1'
#
loop_
_entity.id
_entity.type
_entity.pdbx_description
1 polymer ?
#
loop_
_entity_poly.entity_id
_entity_poly.type
_entity_poly.pdbx_seq_one_letter_code
_entity_poly.pdbx_strand_id
1 'polypeptide(L)'
;RFAQHRQEVIERARKNLLNAQASQKKFYDKRRADNPFKVGDLALLSTQDLNISHATAETTLRSRKFTPRFIGPYTILELHGNVALLDLPANLKHLNPRFNIDKLKVYTSNPDRFEGREIPKSTPVIFDDDGEPLHIIETLIQRRIFNRHPEYLVK
;
A
#
# COMPACT_ATOMS: atom_id res chain seq x y z
N ARG A 1 -18.16 -17.06 52.29
CA ARG A 1 -16.86 -16.48 51.87
C ARG A 1 -16.59 -16.63 50.37
N PHE A 2 -16.64 -17.83 49.78
CA PHE A 2 -16.39 -18.02 48.33
C PHE A 2 -17.34 -17.24 47.40
N ALA A 3 -18.65 -17.24 47.68
CA ALA A 3 -19.64 -16.55 46.84
C ALA A 3 -19.45 -15.02 46.81
N GLN A 4 -19.15 -14.40 47.96
CA GLN A 4 -18.86 -12.96 48.05
C GLN A 4 -17.57 -12.60 47.30
N HIS A 5 -16.51 -13.38 47.48
CA HIS A 5 -15.25 -13.18 46.76
C HIS A 5 -15.43 -13.31 45.24
N ARG A 6 -16.21 -14.29 44.77
CA ARG A 6 -16.54 -14.43 43.34
C ARG A 6 -17.30 -13.21 42.82
N GLN A 7 -18.25 -12.68 43.58
CA GLN A 7 -19.00 -11.47 43.22
C GLN A 7 -18.05 -10.27 43.08
N GLU A 8 -17.14 -10.07 44.05
CA GLU A 8 -16.15 -9.00 44.02
C GLU A 8 -15.21 -9.10 42.81
N VAL A 9 -14.76 -10.31 42.48
CA VAL A 9 -13.90 -10.55 41.30
C VAL A 9 -14.64 -10.21 40.01
N ILE A 10 -15.92 -10.60 39.88
CA ILE A 10 -16.75 -10.28 38.71
C ILE A 10 -16.95 -8.77 38.57
N GLU A 11 -17.29 -8.08 39.67
CA GLU A 11 -17.48 -6.63 39.65
C GLU A 11 -16.20 -5.89 39.30
N ARG A 12 -15.05 -6.34 39.84
CA ARG A 12 -13.74 -5.81 39.46
C ARG A 12 -13.43 -6.03 37.99
N ALA A 13 -13.73 -7.23 37.45
CA ALA A 13 -13.52 -7.53 36.04
C ALA A 13 -14.39 -6.63 35.14
N ARG A 14 -15.67 -6.44 35.47
CA ARG A 14 -16.58 -5.53 34.77
C ARG A 14 -16.08 -4.10 34.77
N LYS A 15 -15.67 -3.59 35.94
CA LYS A 15 -15.12 -2.23 36.08
C LYS A 15 -13.86 -2.06 35.23
N ASN A 16 -12.97 -3.05 35.22
CA ASN A 16 -11.77 -3.01 34.40
C ASN A 16 -12.09 -3.01 32.90
N LEU A 17 -13.06 -3.81 32.46
CA LEU A 17 -13.52 -3.82 31.07
C LEU A 17 -14.10 -2.48 30.64
N LEU A 18 -14.94 -1.87 31.48
CA LEU A 18 -15.51 -0.54 31.21
C LEU A 18 -14.41 0.54 31.11
N ASN A 19 -13.44 0.51 32.02
CA ASN A 19 -12.30 1.43 31.99
C ASN A 19 -11.43 1.23 30.74
N ALA A 20 -11.20 -0.01 30.33
CA ALA A 20 -10.46 -0.35 29.12
C ALA A 20 -11.18 0.16 27.86
N GLN A 21 -12.50 -0.08 27.75
CA GLN A 21 -13.32 0.42 26.66
C GLN A 21 -13.31 1.95 26.58
N ALA A 22 -13.49 2.64 27.71
CA ALA A 22 -13.44 4.10 27.77
C ALA A 22 -12.07 4.65 27.33
N SER A 23 -10.98 4.00 27.76
CA SER A 23 -9.62 4.36 27.35
C SER A 23 -9.41 4.14 25.85
N GLN A 24 -9.84 3.00 25.32
CA GLN A 24 -9.74 2.68 23.90
C GLN A 24 -10.50 3.68 23.05
N LYS A 25 -11.74 4.02 23.43
CA LYS A 25 -12.56 5.06 22.77
C LYS A 25 -11.83 6.41 22.78
N LYS A 26 -11.34 6.84 23.94
CA LYS A 26 -10.62 8.12 24.08
C LYS A 26 -9.41 8.21 23.14
N PHE A 27 -8.60 7.16 23.06
CA PHE A 27 -7.40 7.17 22.22
C PHE A 27 -7.72 7.03 20.73
N TYR A 28 -8.73 6.23 20.38
CA TYR A 28 -9.19 6.06 19.02
C TYR A 28 -9.78 7.36 18.46
N ASP A 29 -10.71 7.98 19.20
CA ASP A 29 -11.37 9.22 18.77
C ASP A 29 -10.37 10.40 18.69
N LYS A 30 -9.36 10.45 19.57
CA LYS A 30 -8.35 11.53 19.59
C LYS A 30 -7.57 11.67 18.27
N ARG A 31 -7.37 10.58 17.53
CA ARG A 31 -6.61 10.57 16.26
C ARG A 31 -7.50 10.58 15.02
N ARG A 32 -8.83 10.56 15.21
CA ARG A 32 -9.76 10.53 14.08
C ARG A 32 -9.89 11.94 13.52
N ALA A 33 -9.57 12.09 12.24
CA ALA A 33 -9.93 13.27 11.48
C ALA A 33 -11.35 13.11 10.94
N ASP A 34 -12.02 14.23 10.68
CA ASP A 34 -13.31 14.22 9.99
C ASP A 34 -13.17 13.56 8.61
N ASN A 35 -14.26 12.93 8.17
CA ASN A 35 -14.30 12.22 6.91
C ASN A 35 -14.14 13.20 5.72
N PRO A 36 -13.06 13.09 4.92
CA PRO A 36 -12.87 13.97 3.76
C PRO A 36 -13.67 13.53 2.52
N PHE A 37 -14.24 12.32 2.52
CA PHE A 37 -14.82 11.70 1.33
C PHE A 37 -16.27 12.10 1.08
N LYS A 38 -16.63 12.18 -0.20
CA LYS A 38 -17.99 12.34 -0.70
C LYS A 38 -18.33 11.24 -1.69
N VAL A 39 -19.62 11.04 -1.94
CA VAL A 39 -20.09 10.18 -3.02
C VAL A 39 -19.61 10.75 -4.35
N GLY A 40 -19.03 9.89 -5.20
CA GLY A 40 -18.39 10.25 -6.46
C GLY A 40 -16.88 10.48 -6.39
N ASP A 41 -16.31 10.63 -5.20
CA ASP A 41 -14.86 10.78 -5.05
C ASP A 41 -14.12 9.47 -5.38
N LEU A 42 -12.89 9.60 -5.87
CA LEU A 42 -11.97 8.49 -6.04
C LEU A 42 -11.18 8.24 -4.76
N ALA A 43 -11.10 6.98 -4.34
CA ALA A 43 -10.38 6.57 -3.15
C ALA A 43 -9.50 5.35 -3.42
N LEU A 44 -8.30 5.35 -2.83
CA LEU A 44 -7.41 4.21 -2.81
C LEU A 44 -7.75 3.29 -1.64
N LEU A 45 -7.85 1.98 -1.88
CA LEU A 45 -8.17 0.99 -0.84
C LEU A 45 -6.90 0.37 -0.24
N SER A 46 -6.80 0.34 1.09
CA SER A 46 -5.67 -0.26 1.82
C SER A 46 -5.63 -1.78 1.66
N THR A 47 -4.44 -2.32 1.40
CA THR A 47 -4.22 -3.77 1.25
C THR A 47 -3.81 -4.48 2.55
N GLN A 48 -3.70 -3.75 3.67
CA GLN A 48 -3.18 -4.28 4.93
C GLN A 48 -3.90 -5.55 5.41
N ASP A 49 -5.23 -5.58 5.28
CA ASP A 49 -6.09 -6.67 5.74
C ASP A 49 -6.66 -7.49 4.56
N LEU A 50 -6.19 -7.24 3.34
CA LEU A 50 -6.64 -7.98 2.15
C LEU A 50 -5.76 -9.21 1.93
N ASN A 51 -6.37 -10.29 1.44
CA ASN A 51 -5.60 -11.43 0.94
C ASN A 51 -4.73 -11.00 -0.24
N ILE A 52 -3.55 -11.62 -0.36
CA ILE A 52 -2.57 -11.31 -1.40
C ILE A 52 -3.19 -11.39 -2.79
N SER A 53 -4.05 -12.39 -3.04
CA SER A 53 -4.76 -12.56 -4.31
C SER A 53 -5.60 -11.35 -4.71
N HIS A 54 -6.26 -10.69 -3.75
CA HIS A 54 -7.05 -9.49 -4.01
C HIS A 54 -6.14 -8.26 -4.15
N ALA A 55 -5.15 -8.14 -3.28
CA ALA A 55 -4.23 -7.02 -3.31
C ALA A 55 -3.35 -6.98 -4.57
N THR A 56 -3.20 -8.11 -5.27
CA THR A 56 -2.47 -8.21 -6.53
C THR A 56 -3.35 -8.46 -7.75
N ALA A 57 -4.68 -8.31 -7.63
CA ALA A 57 -5.62 -8.66 -8.70
C ALA A 57 -5.44 -7.82 -9.99
N GLU A 58 -4.82 -6.64 -9.88
CA GLU A 58 -4.54 -5.71 -10.98
C GLU A 58 -3.06 -5.69 -11.42
N THR A 59 -2.20 -6.51 -10.80
CA THR A 59 -0.76 -6.51 -11.08
C THR A 59 -0.24 -7.93 -11.34
N THR A 60 0.94 -8.04 -11.95
CA THR A 60 1.63 -9.31 -12.17
C THR A 60 2.37 -9.81 -10.92
N LEU A 61 2.50 -8.95 -9.90
CA LEU A 61 3.20 -9.26 -8.66
C LEU A 61 2.43 -10.31 -7.86
N ARG A 62 3.09 -11.33 -7.32
CA ARG A 62 2.43 -12.39 -6.52
C ARG A 62 2.94 -12.49 -5.08
N SER A 63 3.92 -11.66 -4.72
CA SER A 63 4.52 -11.65 -3.38
C SER A 63 4.01 -10.49 -2.55
N ARG A 64 3.72 -10.75 -1.27
CA ARG A 64 3.26 -9.73 -0.31
C ARG A 64 4.27 -8.59 -0.13
N LYS A 65 5.57 -8.84 -0.34
CA LYS A 65 6.62 -7.82 -0.24
C LYS A 65 6.52 -6.75 -1.33
N PHE A 66 6.00 -7.11 -2.51
CA PHE A 66 5.87 -6.20 -3.65
C PHE A 66 4.43 -5.73 -3.84
N THR A 67 3.49 -6.20 -3.02
CA THR A 67 2.10 -5.75 -3.09
C THR A 67 2.03 -4.28 -2.70
N PRO A 68 1.38 -3.43 -3.51
CA PRO A 68 1.25 -2.03 -3.15
C PRO A 68 0.41 -1.89 -1.87
N ARG A 69 0.75 -0.91 -1.04
CA ARG A 69 0.04 -0.65 0.23
C ARG A 69 -1.41 -0.20 0.01
N PHE A 70 -1.69 0.40 -1.13
CA PHE A 70 -3.03 0.79 -1.57
C PHE A 70 -3.25 0.39 -3.02
N ILE A 71 -4.47 -0.02 -3.37
CA ILE A 71 -4.88 -0.45 -4.72
C ILE A 71 -6.02 0.40 -5.25
N GLY A 72 -6.02 0.55 -6.59
CA GLY A 72 -7.02 1.29 -7.39
C GLY A 72 -7.20 2.75 -6.96
N PRO A 73 -7.65 3.63 -7.84
CA PRO A 73 -8.67 4.60 -7.47
C PRO A 73 -10.03 3.96 -7.76
N TYR A 74 -10.82 3.70 -6.72
CA TYR A 74 -12.19 3.23 -6.85
C TYR A 74 -13.16 4.36 -6.52
N THR A 75 -14.25 4.43 -7.27
CA THR A 75 -15.29 5.45 -7.05
C THR A 75 -16.12 5.09 -5.82
N ILE A 76 -16.38 6.07 -4.96
CA ILE A 76 -17.30 5.93 -3.84
C ILE A 76 -18.73 6.04 -4.37
N LEU A 77 -19.48 4.95 -4.36
CA LEU A 77 -20.89 4.89 -4.79
C LEU A 77 -21.84 5.39 -3.70
N GLU A 78 -21.56 5.05 -2.45
CA GLU A 78 -22.38 5.44 -1.30
C GLU A 78 -21.51 5.68 -0.08
N LEU A 79 -21.99 6.53 0.83
CA LEU A 79 -21.31 6.86 2.07
C LEU A 79 -22.32 6.92 3.21
N HIS A 80 -22.19 6.01 4.18
CA HIS A 80 -23.04 5.89 5.35
C HIS A 80 -22.20 5.99 6.62
N GLY A 81 -22.15 7.18 7.22
CA GLY A 81 -21.35 7.43 8.42
C GLY A 81 -19.87 7.15 8.17
N ASN A 82 -19.35 6.06 8.77
CA ASN A 82 -17.96 5.63 8.62
C ASN A 82 -17.72 4.55 7.55
N VAL A 83 -18.75 4.18 6.79
CA VAL A 83 -18.67 3.09 5.81
C VAL A 83 -18.93 3.64 4.42
N ALA A 84 -18.02 3.35 3.49
CA ALA A 84 -18.14 3.67 2.07
C ALA A 84 -18.38 2.40 1.26
N LEU A 85 -19.20 2.51 0.21
CA LEU A 85 -19.38 1.50 -0.82
C LEU A 85 -18.50 1.89 -2.02
N LEU A 86 -17.58 1.02 -2.40
CA LEU A 86 -16.70 1.23 -3.55
C LEU A 86 -17.22 0.51 -4.80
N ASP A 87 -17.02 1.14 -5.95
CA ASP A 87 -17.15 0.49 -7.26
C ASP A 87 -15.90 -0.36 -7.54
N LEU A 88 -15.99 -1.66 -7.23
CA LEU A 88 -14.88 -2.59 -7.39
C LEU A 88 -14.94 -3.29 -8.75
N PRO A 89 -13.78 -3.48 -9.42
CA PRO A 89 -13.70 -4.22 -10.67
C PRO A 89 -14.02 -5.71 -10.50
N ALA A 90 -14.39 -6.37 -11.60
CA ALA A 90 -14.88 -7.75 -11.60
C ALA A 90 -13.89 -8.80 -11.08
N ASN A 91 -12.58 -8.53 -11.18
CA ASN A 91 -11.52 -9.35 -10.58
C ASN A 91 -11.55 -9.35 -9.04
N LEU A 92 -12.18 -8.34 -8.42
CA LEU A 92 -12.37 -8.20 -6.97
C LEU A 92 -13.80 -8.53 -6.52
N LYS A 93 -14.65 -9.12 -7.38
CA LYS A 93 -16.06 -9.43 -7.08
C LYS A 93 -16.31 -10.27 -5.82
N HIS A 94 -15.31 -11.04 -5.37
CA HIS A 94 -15.41 -11.87 -4.17
C HIS A 94 -15.16 -11.09 -2.88
N LEU A 95 -14.66 -9.85 -2.98
CA LEU A 95 -14.44 -8.95 -1.87
C LEU A 95 -15.73 -8.16 -1.60
N ASN A 96 -16.08 -7.98 -0.33
CA ASN A 96 -17.20 -7.12 0.03
C ASN A 96 -16.86 -5.65 -0.34
N PRO A 97 -17.67 -4.96 -1.15
CA PRO A 97 -17.38 -3.59 -1.59
C PRO A 97 -17.55 -2.52 -0.49
N ARG A 98 -18.02 -2.91 0.71
CA ARG A 98 -18.22 -2.00 1.85
C ARG A 98 -16.98 -1.94 2.74
N PHE A 99 -16.37 -0.76 2.85
CA PHE A 99 -15.17 -0.54 3.64
C PHE A 99 -15.33 0.60 4.65
N ASN A 100 -14.65 0.48 5.78
CA ASN A 100 -14.50 1.61 6.69
C ASN A 100 -13.59 2.65 6.04
N ILE A 101 -13.94 3.93 6.18
CA ILE A 101 -13.15 5.09 5.72
C ILE A 101 -11.70 5.03 6.20
N ASP A 102 -11.43 4.47 7.38
CA ASP A 102 -10.06 4.31 7.91
C ASP A 102 -9.16 3.44 7.01
N LYS A 103 -9.77 2.65 6.11
CA LYS A 103 -9.07 1.82 5.11
C LYS A 103 -8.95 2.50 3.75
N LEU A 104 -9.49 3.70 3.60
CA LEU A 104 -9.46 4.48 2.37
C LEU A 104 -8.44 5.61 2.48
N LYS A 105 -7.85 5.96 1.35
CA LYS A 105 -7.00 7.13 1.19
C LYS A 105 -7.49 7.97 0.03
N VAL A 106 -7.59 9.28 0.22
CA VAL A 106 -7.99 10.21 -0.85
C VAL A 106 -7.07 10.05 -2.05
N TYR A 107 -7.65 9.87 -3.23
CA TYR A 107 -6.90 9.85 -4.47
C TYR A 107 -6.62 11.29 -4.92
N THR A 108 -5.37 11.59 -5.20
CA THR A 108 -4.95 12.85 -5.83
C THR A 108 -4.37 12.52 -7.19
N SER A 109 -4.96 13.06 -8.25
CA SER A 109 -4.42 12.91 -9.60
C SER A 109 -3.03 13.53 -9.69
N ASN A 110 -2.21 13.01 -10.60
CA ASN A 110 -0.95 13.66 -10.92
C ASN A 110 -1.23 15.05 -11.52
N PRO A 111 -0.50 16.09 -11.11
CA PRO A 111 -0.66 17.41 -11.71
C PRO A 111 -0.21 17.39 -13.18
N ASP A 112 -0.88 18.22 -14.00
CA ASP A 112 -0.75 18.31 -15.46
C ASP A 112 0.71 18.45 -15.93
N ARG A 113 1.57 19.08 -15.12
CA ARG A 113 3.01 19.23 -15.40
C ARG A 113 3.78 17.90 -15.57
N PHE A 114 3.19 16.78 -15.16
CA PHE A 114 3.77 15.44 -15.33
C PHE A 114 3.08 14.63 -16.43
N GLU A 115 2.05 15.17 -17.08
CA GLU A 115 1.47 14.55 -18.26
C GLU A 115 2.52 14.45 -19.38
N GLY A 116 2.64 13.27 -19.99
CA GLY A 116 3.62 13.03 -21.06
C GLY A 116 5.06 12.79 -20.61
N ARG A 117 5.38 12.78 -19.31
CA ARG A 117 6.68 12.28 -18.86
C ARG A 117 6.76 10.77 -19.09
N GLU A 118 7.61 10.36 -20.02
CA GLU A 118 7.99 8.96 -20.14
C GLU A 118 8.78 8.55 -18.89
N ILE A 119 8.36 7.46 -18.24
CA ILE A 119 9.16 6.85 -17.18
C ILE A 119 10.40 6.28 -17.87
N PRO A 120 11.62 6.78 -17.58
CA PRO A 120 12.81 6.23 -18.19
C PRO A 120 12.88 4.76 -17.82
N LYS A 121 12.78 3.88 -18.82
CA LYS A 121 13.01 2.45 -18.61
C LYS A 121 14.43 2.33 -18.11
N SER A 122 14.64 1.65 -16.96
CA SER A 122 15.99 1.37 -16.51
C SER A 122 16.72 0.64 -17.63
N THR A 123 17.89 1.14 -18.04
CA THR A 123 18.74 0.41 -18.99
C THR A 123 18.99 -0.98 -18.40
N PRO A 124 18.61 -2.07 -19.08
CA PRO A 124 18.85 -3.41 -18.57
C PRO A 124 20.36 -3.60 -18.43
N VAL A 125 20.82 -3.94 -17.22
CA VAL A 125 22.19 -4.39 -17.01
C VAL A 125 22.25 -5.80 -17.55
N ILE A 126 23.03 -5.99 -18.61
CA ILE A 126 23.28 -7.31 -19.18
C ILE A 126 24.44 -7.91 -18.38
N PHE A 127 24.34 -9.18 -18.03
CA PHE A 127 25.44 -9.92 -17.39
C PHE A 127 25.97 -10.96 -18.37
N ASP A 128 27.26 -11.28 -18.28
CA ASP A 128 27.83 -12.44 -18.98
C ASP A 128 27.53 -13.75 -18.22
N ASP A 129 28.00 -14.88 -18.77
CA ASP A 129 27.83 -16.21 -18.16
C ASP A 129 28.53 -16.33 -16.79
N ASP A 130 29.50 -15.46 -16.50
CA ASP A 130 30.27 -15.41 -15.25
C ASP A 130 29.67 -14.42 -14.22
N GLY A 131 28.63 -13.67 -14.60
CA GLY A 131 27.89 -12.74 -13.72
C GLY A 131 28.46 -11.32 -13.67
N GLU A 132 29.39 -10.96 -14.57
CA GLU A 132 29.96 -9.62 -14.66
C GLU A 132 29.10 -8.71 -15.57
N PRO A 133 28.97 -7.41 -15.24
CA PRO A 133 28.09 -6.50 -15.98
C PRO A 133 28.68 -6.13 -17.35
N LEU A 134 27.99 -6.54 -18.41
CA LEU A 134 28.24 -6.14 -19.78
C LEU A 134 27.67 -4.74 -20.05
N HIS A 135 28.48 -3.92 -20.71
CA HIS A 135 28.11 -2.58 -21.14
C HIS A 135 27.92 -2.59 -22.66
N ILE A 136 26.75 -2.17 -23.14
CA ILE A 136 26.56 -1.88 -24.56
C ILE A 136 27.20 -0.52 -24.84
N ILE A 137 28.18 -0.50 -25.73
CA ILE A 137 28.95 0.69 -26.10
C ILE A 137 28.69 0.98 -27.58
N GLU A 138 28.51 2.26 -27.95
CA GLU A 138 28.22 2.61 -29.34
C GLU A 138 29.48 2.41 -30.20
N THR A 139 30.62 2.93 -29.73
CA THR A 139 31.93 2.75 -30.36
C THR A 139 33.07 2.78 -29.35
N LEU A 140 34.14 2.02 -29.62
CA LEU A 140 35.41 2.10 -28.91
C LEU A 140 36.26 3.22 -29.53
N ILE A 141 36.50 4.29 -28.77
CA ILE A 141 37.28 5.44 -29.23
C ILE A 141 38.78 5.17 -29.08
N GLN A 142 39.20 4.65 -27.92
CA GLN A 142 40.61 4.46 -27.62
C GLN A 142 40.83 3.31 -26.66
N ARG A 143 41.96 2.63 -26.79
CA ARG A 143 42.45 1.65 -25.82
C ARG A 143 43.80 2.12 -25.30
N ARG A 144 44.01 2.06 -24.00
CA ARG A 144 45.32 2.25 -23.37
C ARG A 144 45.60 1.14 -22.36
N ILE A 145 46.86 0.99 -21.95
CA ILE A 145 47.23 0.14 -20.82
C ILE A 145 47.63 1.07 -19.68
N PHE A 146 46.91 0.99 -18.56
CA PHE A 146 47.22 1.72 -17.34
C PHE A 146 47.32 0.73 -16.18
N ASN A 147 48.38 0.82 -15.39
CA ASN A 147 48.67 -0.15 -14.30
C ASN A 147 48.58 -1.62 -14.74
N ARG A 148 49.07 -1.96 -15.95
CA ARG A 148 49.04 -3.30 -16.54
C ARG A 148 47.63 -3.82 -16.86
N HIS A 149 46.60 -2.99 -16.74
CA HIS A 149 45.22 -3.31 -17.12
C HIS A 149 44.82 -2.54 -18.38
N PRO A 150 44.09 -3.17 -19.32
CA PRO A 150 43.55 -2.47 -20.47
C PRO A 150 42.38 -1.58 -20.04
N GLU A 151 42.45 -0.29 -20.38
CA GLU A 151 41.36 0.67 -20.23
C GLU A 151 40.85 1.08 -21.61
N TYR A 152 39.53 1.28 -21.71
CA TYR A 152 38.85 1.64 -22.96
C TYR A 152 38.10 2.96 -22.79
N LEU A 153 38.31 3.89 -23.72
CA LEU A 153 37.48 5.08 -23.87
C LEU A 153 36.34 4.74 -24.83
N VAL A 154 35.11 4.94 -24.37
CA VAL A 154 33.88 4.56 -25.08
C VAL A 154 32.99 5.78 -25.29
N LYS A 155 32.25 5.78 -26.40
CA LYS A 155 31.26 6.81 -26.76
C LYS A 155 29.86 6.37 -26.35
#